data_AF-A0A918AS50-F1
#
_entry.id   AF-A0A918AS50-F1
#
_cell.length_a   1.000
_cell.length_b   1.000
_cell.length_c   1.000
_cell.angle_alpha   90.00
_cell.angle_beta   90.00
_cell.angle_gamma   90.00
#
_symmetry.space_group_name_H-M   'P 1'
#
loop_
_entity.id
_entity.type
_entity.pdbx_description
1 polymer ?
#
loop_
_entity_poly.entity_id
_entity_poly.type
_entity_poly.pdbx_seq_one_letter_code
_entity_poly.pdbx_strand_id
1 'polypeptide(L)'
;MCLCSYAVALVLGFLPGVARAAAETVNAVPPVIAGLLVAAAAGPGAEGAWLAVGLVSWPALAAHAAALVEENRAAAHVAAQRALGAPAVWTLTRHVLPAVAGPVARHAVLRLPGVALALASLGFLGLGAAPPTPEWGLLLGESLPYVERAPWAALAPAAALVVLAVFAVSSAALVGRRAR
;
A
#
# COMPACT_ATOMS: atom_id res chain seq x y z
N MET A 1 8.24 -2.89 3.42
CA MET A 1 6.80 -2.77 3.69
C MET A 1 5.96 -3.02 2.43
N CYS A 2 6.00 -2.14 1.42
CA CYS A 2 5.06 -2.17 0.28
C CYS A 2 5.14 -3.46 -0.56
N LEU A 3 6.33 -4.03 -0.72
CA LEU A 3 6.52 -5.35 -1.35
C LEU A 3 5.91 -6.48 -0.53
N CYS A 4 6.06 -6.45 0.80
CA CYS A 4 5.45 -7.43 1.69
C CYS A 4 3.92 -7.31 1.65
N SER A 5 3.36 -6.10 1.73
CA SER A 5 1.92 -5.89 1.60
C SER A 5 1.38 -6.34 0.24
N TYR A 6 2.16 -6.14 -0.83
CA TYR A 6 1.82 -6.63 -2.17
C TYR A 6 1.81 -8.16 -2.24
N ALA A 7 2.86 -8.82 -1.74
CA ALA A 7 2.95 -10.28 -1.70
C ALA A 7 1.81 -10.90 -0.85
N VAL A 8 1.57 -10.35 0.34
CA VAL A 8 0.47 -10.78 1.22
C VAL A 8 -0.88 -10.59 0.53
N ALA A 9 -1.11 -9.43 -0.10
CA ALA A 9 -2.34 -9.16 -0.82
C ALA A 9 -2.56 -10.10 -2.00
N LEU A 10 -1.50 -10.46 -2.75
CA LEU A 10 -1.59 -11.44 -3.82
C LEU A 10 -2.01 -12.81 -3.30
N VAL A 11 -1.38 -13.29 -2.23
CA VAL A 11 -1.70 -14.59 -1.63
C VAL A 11 -3.13 -14.61 -1.11
N LEU A 12 -3.53 -13.58 -0.35
CA LEU A 12 -4.86 -13.48 0.22
C LEU A 12 -5.94 -13.22 -0.83
N GLY A 13 -5.61 -12.62 -1.97
CA GLY A 13 -6.53 -12.45 -3.09
C GLY A 13 -7.08 -13.78 -3.64
N PHE A 14 -6.36 -14.90 -3.47
CA PHE A 14 -6.89 -16.22 -3.85
C PHE A 14 -7.92 -16.78 -2.85
N LEU A 15 -8.06 -16.15 -1.69
CA LEU A 15 -8.98 -16.47 -0.59
C LEU A 15 -10.00 -15.32 -0.43
N PRO A 16 -10.98 -15.18 -1.34
CA PRO A 16 -11.85 -14.00 -1.40
C PRO A 16 -12.64 -13.74 -0.11
N GLY A 17 -13.05 -14.78 0.62
CA GLY A 17 -13.72 -14.63 1.92
C GLY A 17 -12.85 -13.95 2.97
N VAL A 18 -11.57 -14.32 3.06
CA VAL A 18 -10.60 -13.72 3.99
C VAL A 18 -10.28 -12.29 3.57
N ALA A 19 -10.05 -12.06 2.27
CA ALA A 19 -9.75 -10.73 1.75
C ALA A 19 -10.88 -9.71 2.01
N ARG A 20 -12.14 -10.12 1.81
CA ARG A 20 -13.32 -9.28 2.08
C ARG A 20 -13.48 -9.00 3.57
N ALA A 21 -13.46 -10.04 4.41
CA ALA A 21 -13.60 -9.89 5.85
C ALA A 21 -12.50 -8.97 6.43
N ALA A 22 -11.25 -9.13 5.98
CA ALA A 22 -10.15 -8.26 6.39
C ALA A 22 -10.36 -6.81 5.96
N ALA A 23 -10.80 -6.58 4.72
CA ALA A 23 -11.06 -5.23 4.21
C ALA A 23 -12.23 -4.56 4.94
N GLU A 24 -13.31 -5.28 5.22
CA GLU A 24 -14.44 -4.78 6.02
C GLU A 24 -14.01 -4.42 7.44
N THR A 25 -13.22 -5.30 8.08
CA THR A 25 -12.71 -5.09 9.45
C THR A 25 -11.82 -3.86 9.52
N VAL A 26 -10.90 -3.68 8.57
CA VAL A 26 -9.98 -2.54 8.57
C VAL A 26 -10.67 -1.25 8.13
N ASN A 27 -11.65 -1.30 7.22
CA ASN A 27 -12.43 -0.11 6.84
C ASN A 27 -13.44 0.32 7.91
N ALA A 28 -13.77 -0.54 8.88
CA ALA A 28 -14.65 -0.18 9.99
C ALA A 28 -14.05 0.92 10.89
N VAL A 29 -12.72 1.04 10.91
CA VAL A 29 -12.00 2.09 11.64
C VAL A 29 -11.32 3.01 10.64
N PRO A 30 -11.40 4.36 10.80
CA PRO A 30 -10.64 5.27 9.96
C PRO A 30 -9.15 4.88 9.95
N PRO A 31 -8.53 4.63 8.78
CA PRO A 31 -7.16 4.13 8.67
C PRO A 31 -6.11 4.94 9.45
N VAL A 32 -6.30 6.26 9.51
CA VAL A 32 -5.44 7.18 10.24
C VAL A 32 -5.51 6.93 11.74
N ILE A 33 -6.71 6.72 12.29
CA ILE A 33 -6.93 6.44 13.72
C ILE A 33 -6.33 5.08 14.09
N ALA A 34 -6.59 4.05 13.27
CA ALA A 34 -6.03 2.72 13.48
C ALA A 34 -4.49 2.76 13.47
N GLY A 35 -3.89 3.47 12.53
CA GLY A 35 -2.43 3.65 12.46
C GLY A 35 -1.88 4.39 13.69
N LEU A 36 -2.55 5.43 14.16
CA LEU A 36 -2.14 6.19 15.34
C LEU A 36 -2.15 5.33 16.61
N LEU A 37 -3.20 4.53 16.80
CA LEU A 37 -3.32 3.63 17.95
C LEU A 37 -2.22 2.56 17.96
N VAL A 38 -1.92 1.97 16.80
CA VAL A 38 -0.86 0.96 16.69
C VAL A 38 0.52 1.58 16.91
N ALA A 39 0.78 2.77 16.35
CA ALA A 39 2.03 3.47 16.57
C ALA A 39 2.21 3.89 18.05
N ALA A 40 1.14 4.36 18.70
CA ALA A 40 1.15 4.67 20.12
C ALA A 40 1.38 3.44 21.00
N ALA A 41 0.83 2.27 20.62
CA ALA A 41 1.01 1.02 21.35
C ALA A 41 2.39 0.37 21.13
N ALA A 42 2.94 0.45 19.92
CA ALA A 42 4.23 -0.14 19.55
C ALA A 42 5.43 0.67 20.07
N GLY A 43 5.21 1.92 20.48
CA GLY A 43 6.25 2.85 20.92
C GLY A 43 6.90 3.63 19.78
N PRO A 44 7.56 4.76 20.09
CA PRO A 44 8.19 5.61 19.10
C PRO A 44 9.36 4.89 18.43
N GLY A 45 9.43 4.96 17.09
CA GLY A 45 10.53 4.38 16.31
C GLY A 45 10.13 4.00 14.90
N ALA A 46 11.13 3.79 14.04
CA ALA A 46 10.93 3.39 12.65
C ALA A 46 10.13 2.07 12.53
N GLU A 47 10.38 1.13 13.43
CA GLU A 47 9.70 -0.18 13.44
C GLU A 47 8.23 -0.07 13.83
N GLY A 48 7.89 0.74 14.84
CA GLY A 48 6.51 0.99 15.26
C GLY A 48 5.68 1.64 14.15
N ALA A 49 6.24 2.66 13.49
CA ALA A 49 5.62 3.30 12.34
C ALA A 49 5.43 2.33 11.15
N TRP A 50 6.43 1.49 10.88
CA TRP A 50 6.36 0.47 9.83
C TRP A 50 5.27 -0.57 10.10
N LEU A 51 5.14 -1.04 11.34
CA LEU A 51 4.11 -1.99 11.76
C LEU A 51 2.71 -1.37 11.66
N ALA A 52 2.55 -0.15 12.16
CA ALA A 52 1.29 0.58 12.14
C ALA A 52 0.74 0.76 10.73
N VAL A 53 1.58 1.29 9.82
CA VAL A 53 1.16 1.53 8.43
C VAL A 53 1.07 0.20 7.66
N GLY A 54 1.95 -0.75 7.96
CA GLY A 54 1.92 -2.12 7.45
C GLY A 54 0.55 -2.78 7.61
N LEU A 55 0.05 -2.80 8.85
CA LEU A 55 -1.18 -3.47 9.25
C LEU A 55 -2.42 -2.95 8.53
N VAL A 56 -2.48 -1.64 8.28
CA VAL A 56 -3.63 -0.98 7.66
C VAL A 56 -3.53 -0.97 6.13
N SER A 57 -2.33 -1.17 5.58
CA SER A 57 -2.12 -1.06 4.14
C SER A 57 -2.59 -2.27 3.34
N TRP A 58 -2.36 -3.51 3.77
CA TRP A 58 -2.60 -4.70 2.93
C TRP A 58 -4.07 -5.04 2.59
N PRO A 59 -5.10 -4.78 3.44
CA PRO A 59 -6.45 -5.34 3.22
C PRO A 59 -7.14 -4.81 1.96
N ALA A 60 -7.06 -3.50 1.70
CA ALA A 60 -7.64 -2.90 0.50
C ALA A 60 -7.02 -3.47 -0.79
N LEU A 61 -5.72 -3.80 -0.74
CA LEU A 61 -5.02 -4.41 -1.86
C LEU A 61 -5.42 -5.87 -2.04
N ALA A 62 -5.63 -6.61 -0.94
CA ALA A 62 -6.10 -7.99 -0.95
C ALA A 62 -7.52 -8.10 -1.50
N ALA A 63 -8.43 -7.21 -1.09
CA ALA A 63 -9.80 -7.16 -1.63
C ALA A 63 -9.82 -6.86 -3.14
N HIS A 64 -8.95 -5.95 -3.60
CA HIS A 64 -8.79 -5.70 -5.03
C HIS A 64 -8.26 -6.93 -5.78
N ALA A 65 -7.25 -7.61 -5.24
CA ALA A 65 -6.73 -8.85 -5.81
C ALA A 65 -7.83 -9.93 -5.88
N ALA A 66 -8.64 -10.08 -4.83
CA ALA A 66 -9.75 -11.02 -4.78
C ALA A 66 -10.81 -10.75 -5.86
N ALA A 67 -11.20 -9.48 -6.04
CA ALA A 67 -12.14 -9.10 -7.10
C ALA A 67 -11.60 -9.48 -8.49
N LEU A 68 -10.33 -9.19 -8.78
CA LEU A 68 -9.70 -9.54 -10.05
C LEU A 68 -9.54 -11.06 -10.24
N VAL A 69 -9.26 -11.81 -9.17
CA VAL A 69 -9.17 -13.27 -9.22
C VAL A 69 -10.55 -13.87 -9.56
N GLU A 70 -11.62 -13.40 -8.92
CA GLU A 70 -12.98 -13.85 -9.22
C GLU A 70 -13.38 -13.52 -10.67
N GLU A 71 -13.11 -12.29 -11.12
CA GLU A 71 -13.35 -11.85 -12.50
C GLU A 71 -12.62 -12.75 -13.52
N ASN A 72 -11.31 -12.97 -13.32
CA ASN A 72 -10.52 -13.82 -14.22
C ASN A 72 -10.96 -15.28 -14.18
N ARG A 73 -11.39 -15.79 -13.02
CA ARG A 73 -11.89 -17.18 -12.90
C ARG A 73 -13.21 -17.40 -13.64
N ALA A 74 -14.03 -16.36 -13.79
CA ALA A 74 -15.30 -16.36 -14.50
C ALA A 74 -15.14 -16.11 -16.01
N ALA A 75 -13.94 -15.79 -16.49
CA ALA A 75 -13.71 -15.50 -17.90
C ALA A 75 -13.89 -16.74 -18.80
N ALA A 76 -14.46 -16.53 -19.99
CA ALA A 76 -14.79 -17.61 -20.93
C ALA A 76 -13.58 -18.46 -21.35
N HIS A 77 -12.40 -17.83 -21.51
CA HIS A 77 -11.17 -18.55 -21.87
C HIS A 77 -10.72 -19.54 -20.78
N VAL A 78 -10.92 -19.18 -19.50
CA VAL A 78 -10.64 -20.05 -18.35
C VAL A 78 -11.65 -21.21 -18.30
N ALA A 79 -12.93 -20.94 -18.55
CA ALA A 79 -13.96 -21.97 -18.62
C ALA A 79 -13.69 -22.98 -19.74
N ALA A 80 -13.32 -22.52 -20.93
CA ALA A 80 -12.96 -23.37 -22.06
C ALA A 80 -11.75 -24.27 -21.76
N GLN A 81 -10.69 -23.74 -21.13
CA GLN A 81 -9.53 -24.54 -20.74
C GLN A 81 -9.87 -25.63 -19.72
N ARG A 82 -10.75 -25.34 -18.74
CA ARG A 82 -11.23 -26.35 -17.80
C ARG A 82 -12.05 -27.44 -18.49
N ALA A 83 -12.89 -27.08 -19.46
CA ALA A 83 -13.65 -28.04 -20.25
C ALA A 83 -12.75 -28.98 -21.07
N LEU A 84 -11.56 -28.51 -21.47
CA LEU A 84 -10.52 -29.30 -22.13
C LEU A 84 -9.66 -30.14 -21.17
N GLY A 85 -9.98 -30.17 -19.87
CA GLY A 85 -9.28 -30.98 -18.87
C GLY A 85 -8.03 -30.33 -18.27
N ALA A 86 -7.82 -29.02 -18.44
CA ALA A 86 -6.67 -28.35 -17.83
C ALA A 86 -6.76 -28.36 -16.29
N PRO A 87 -5.68 -28.72 -15.57
CA PRO A 87 -5.70 -28.79 -14.11
C PRO A 87 -5.82 -27.39 -13.48
N ALA A 88 -6.62 -27.28 -12.42
CA ALA A 88 -6.94 -26.00 -11.78
C ALA A 88 -5.70 -25.20 -11.36
N VAL A 89 -4.68 -25.86 -10.80
CA VAL A 89 -3.42 -25.22 -10.38
C VAL A 89 -2.68 -24.61 -11.57
N TRP A 90 -2.62 -25.31 -12.70
CA TRP A 90 -1.97 -24.82 -13.92
C TRP A 90 -2.70 -23.61 -14.51
N THR A 91 -4.04 -23.65 -14.55
CA THR A 91 -4.83 -22.50 -15.00
C THR A 91 -4.64 -21.30 -14.06
N LEU A 92 -4.60 -21.53 -12.75
CA LEU A 92 -4.41 -20.47 -11.76
C LEU A 92 -3.03 -19.82 -11.86
N THR A 93 -1.95 -20.60 -11.90
CA THR A 93 -0.58 -20.04 -11.88
C THR A 93 -0.16 -19.45 -13.23
N ARG A 94 -0.67 -19.99 -14.35
CA ARG A 94 -0.22 -19.59 -15.70
C ARG A 94 -1.12 -18.59 -16.40
N HIS A 95 -2.38 -18.46 -15.98
CA HIS A 95 -3.34 -17.54 -16.61
C HIS A 95 -3.85 -16.50 -15.59
N VAL A 96 -4.38 -16.95 -14.44
CA VAL A 96 -5.02 -16.04 -13.48
C VAL A 96 -3.98 -15.19 -12.73
N LEU A 97 -2.96 -15.82 -12.15
CA LEU A 97 -1.92 -15.11 -11.38
C LEU A 97 -1.22 -14.01 -12.18
N PRO A 98 -0.69 -14.25 -13.40
CA PRO A 98 -0.05 -13.20 -14.19
C PRO A 98 -1.03 -12.09 -14.62
N ALA A 99 -2.30 -12.43 -14.88
CA ALA A 99 -3.33 -11.45 -15.23
C ALA A 99 -3.68 -10.52 -14.05
N VAL A 100 -3.66 -11.04 -12.82
CA VAL A 100 -3.99 -10.27 -11.60
C VAL A 100 -2.77 -9.50 -11.07
N ALA A 101 -1.56 -10.06 -11.19
CA ALA A 101 -0.35 -9.50 -10.60
C ALA A 101 -0.02 -8.08 -11.08
N GLY A 102 -0.21 -7.79 -12.38
CA GLY A 102 0.04 -6.48 -12.97
C GLY A 102 -0.87 -5.37 -12.44
N PRO A 103 -2.21 -5.53 -12.54
CA PRO A 103 -3.17 -4.58 -11.97
C PRO A 103 -2.99 -4.37 -10.46
N VAL A 104 -2.75 -5.44 -9.70
CA VAL A 104 -2.50 -5.32 -8.24
C VAL A 104 -1.20 -4.56 -7.96
N ALA A 105 -0.14 -4.77 -8.76
CA ALA A 105 1.10 -4.03 -8.60
C ALA A 105 0.89 -2.53 -8.87
N ARG A 106 0.13 -2.20 -9.91
CA ARG A 106 -0.25 -0.81 -10.20
C ARG A 106 -1.02 -0.18 -9.04
N HIS A 107 -1.99 -0.90 -8.48
CA HIS A 107 -2.74 -0.42 -7.31
C HIS A 107 -1.82 -0.23 -6.09
N ALA A 108 -0.87 -1.13 -5.86
CA ALA A 108 0.10 -0.98 -4.77
C ALA A 108 0.94 0.30 -4.92
N VAL A 109 1.41 0.60 -6.14
CA VAL A 109 2.18 1.83 -6.42
C VAL A 109 1.34 3.09 -6.22
N LEU A 110 0.07 3.08 -6.65
CA LEU A 110 -0.86 4.21 -6.46
C LEU A 110 -1.12 4.53 -4.98
N ARG A 111 -0.86 3.59 -4.07
CA ARG A 111 -1.04 3.78 -2.63
C ARG A 111 0.21 4.27 -1.90
N LEU A 112 1.38 4.27 -2.56
CA LEU A 112 2.62 4.79 -1.99
C LEU A 112 2.51 6.23 -1.47
N PRO A 113 1.83 7.18 -2.15
CA PRO A 113 1.69 8.54 -1.63
C PRO A 113 0.97 8.57 -0.28
N GLY A 114 -0.11 7.80 -0.14
CA GLY A 114 -0.86 7.71 1.12
C GLY A 114 -0.06 7.04 2.24
N VAL A 115 0.71 5.99 1.92
CA VAL A 115 1.61 5.33 2.88
C VAL A 115 2.71 6.29 3.35
N ALA A 116 3.34 7.03 2.44
CA ALA A 116 4.37 8.01 2.77
C ALA A 116 3.81 9.14 3.64
N LEU A 117 2.62 9.64 3.31
CA LEU A 117 1.94 10.65 4.12
C LEU A 117 1.63 10.13 5.53
N ALA A 118 1.13 8.90 5.66
CA ALA A 118 0.86 8.29 6.96
C ALA A 118 2.12 8.15 7.82
N LEU A 119 3.23 7.72 7.23
CA LEU A 119 4.53 7.63 7.93
C LEU A 119 5.01 9.02 8.35
N ALA A 120 4.93 10.02 7.46
CA ALA A 120 5.29 11.40 7.78
C ALA A 120 4.38 12.01 8.86
N SER A 121 3.08 11.69 8.88
CA SER A 121 2.19 12.13 9.96
C SER A 121 2.57 11.52 11.31
N LEU A 122 2.97 10.25 11.36
CA LEU A 122 3.47 9.63 12.59
C LEU A 122 4.80 10.25 13.04
N GLY A 123 5.72 10.48 12.09
CA GLY A 123 6.98 11.16 12.35
C GLY A 123 6.81 12.58 12.88
N PHE A 124 5.88 13.33 12.30
CA PHE A 124 5.47 14.65 12.75
C PHE A 124 4.94 14.65 14.19
N LEU A 125 4.25 13.59 14.60
CA LEU A 125 3.77 13.39 15.97
C LEU A 125 4.83 12.84 16.92
N GLY A 126 6.08 12.69 16.48
CA GLY A 126 7.19 12.15 17.28
C GLY A 126 7.16 10.62 17.45
N LEU A 127 6.31 9.92 16.69
CA LEU A 127 6.20 8.46 16.71
C LEU A 127 7.05 7.77 15.62
N GLY A 128 7.74 8.56 14.80
CA GLY A 128 8.64 8.08 13.74
C GLY A 128 10.05 7.76 14.23
N ALA A 129 10.98 7.73 13.27
CA ALA A 129 12.39 7.49 13.57
C ALA A 129 13.02 8.72 14.25
N ALA A 130 13.77 8.50 15.33
CA ALA A 130 14.44 9.56 16.07
C ALA A 130 15.80 9.93 15.46
N PRO A 131 16.34 11.13 15.73
CA PRO A 131 17.71 11.48 15.36
C PRO A 131 18.72 10.44 15.87
N PRO A 132 19.77 10.08 15.11
CA PRO A 132 20.32 10.75 13.92
C PRO A 132 19.69 10.28 12.58
N THR A 133 18.67 9.44 12.60
CA THR A 133 18.07 8.94 11.35
C THR A 133 17.21 10.02 10.67
N PRO A 134 17.32 10.21 9.35
CA PRO A 134 16.56 11.23 8.64
C PRO A 134 15.08 10.81 8.53
N GLU A 135 14.17 11.67 8.99
CA GLU A 135 12.72 11.42 8.97
C GLU A 135 11.97 12.70 8.53
N TRP A 136 11.18 12.61 7.46
CA TRP A 136 10.59 13.80 6.82
C TRP A 136 9.46 14.43 7.63
N GLY A 137 8.69 13.60 8.35
CA GLY A 137 7.64 14.06 9.26
C GLY A 137 8.18 14.84 10.44
N LEU A 138 9.23 14.32 11.08
CA LEU A 138 9.93 14.95 12.19
C LEU A 138 10.52 16.30 11.74
N LEU A 139 11.19 16.34 10.58
CA LEU A 139 11.71 17.58 10.00
C LEU A 139 10.61 18.63 9.77
N LEU A 140 9.43 18.21 9.30
CA LEU A 140 8.27 19.11 9.21
C LEU A 140 7.86 19.64 10.58
N GLY A 141 7.78 18.78 11.59
CA GLY A 141 7.45 19.14 12.96
C GLY A 141 8.43 20.15 13.57
N GLU A 142 9.73 19.91 13.42
CA GLU A 142 10.79 20.78 13.93
C GLU A 142 10.86 22.13 13.21
N SER A 143 10.39 22.20 11.96
CA SER A 143 10.43 23.43 11.16
C SER A 143 9.31 24.43 11.47
N LEU A 144 8.20 23.98 12.07
CA LEU A 144 7.01 24.80 12.35
C LEU A 144 7.29 26.10 13.12
N PRO A 145 8.05 26.08 14.24
CA PRO A 145 8.36 27.30 14.99
C PRO A 145 9.17 28.33 14.20
N TYR A 146 9.81 27.90 13.09
CA TYR A 146 10.68 28.73 12.27
C TYR A 146 10.05 29.11 10.94
N VAL A 147 8.79 28.75 10.67
CA VAL A 147 8.17 28.90 9.34
C VAL A 147 8.15 30.35 8.85
N GLU A 148 8.00 31.33 9.76
CA GLU A 148 8.03 32.75 9.41
C GLU A 148 9.43 33.24 9.05
N ARG A 149 10.48 32.64 9.63
CA ARG A 149 11.89 33.05 9.42
C ARG A 149 12.56 32.28 8.30
N ALA A 150 12.24 30.99 8.19
CA ALA A 150 12.87 30.03 7.31
C ALA A 150 11.80 29.09 6.71
N PRO A 151 10.87 29.59 5.88
CA PRO A 151 9.79 28.79 5.32
C PRO A 151 10.28 27.60 4.48
N TRP A 152 11.49 27.70 3.89
CA TRP A 152 12.10 26.61 3.15
C TRP A 152 12.36 25.35 3.99
N ALA A 153 12.54 25.49 5.30
CA ALA A 153 12.75 24.34 6.20
C ALA A 153 11.52 23.43 6.26
N ALA A 154 10.32 24.01 6.20
CA ALA A 154 9.06 23.27 6.10
C ALA A 154 8.74 22.85 4.66
N LEU A 155 9.02 23.72 3.68
CA LEU A 155 8.72 23.45 2.27
C LEU A 155 9.57 22.31 1.70
N ALA A 156 10.80 22.11 2.15
CA ALA A 156 11.68 21.06 1.65
C ALA A 156 11.11 19.63 1.84
N PRO A 157 10.78 19.18 3.08
CA PRO A 157 10.18 17.85 3.27
C PRO A 157 8.76 17.75 2.67
N ALA A 158 7.98 18.83 2.64
CA ALA A 158 6.69 18.85 1.95
C ALA A 158 6.84 18.64 0.43
N ALA A 159 7.79 19.32 -0.21
CA ALA A 159 8.10 19.15 -1.62
C ALA A 159 8.62 17.74 -1.94
N ALA A 160 9.43 17.16 -1.05
CA ALA A 160 9.90 15.78 -1.20
C ALA A 160 8.74 14.77 -1.23
N LEU A 161 7.75 14.93 -0.34
CA LEU A 161 6.53 14.11 -0.34
C LEU A 161 5.72 14.28 -1.64
N VAL A 162 5.60 15.51 -2.17
CA VAL A 162 4.93 15.78 -3.44
C VAL A 162 5.66 15.13 -4.62
N VAL A 163 6.98 15.28 -4.70
CA VAL A 163 7.79 14.65 -5.77
C VAL A 163 7.67 13.13 -5.72
N LEU A 164 7.74 12.54 -4.53
CA LEU A 164 7.52 11.11 -4.35
C LEU A 164 6.14 10.69 -4.86
N ALA A 165 5.09 11.46 -4.52
CA ALA A 165 3.74 11.16 -4.94
C ALA A 165 3.58 11.21 -6.46
N VAL A 166 4.10 12.26 -7.11
CA VAL A 166 4.10 12.42 -8.57
C VAL A 166 4.85 11.28 -9.24
N PHE A 167 6.03 10.91 -8.72
CA PHE A 167 6.83 9.82 -9.26
C PHE A 167 6.12 8.47 -9.14
N ALA A 168 5.51 8.18 -7.99
CA ALA A 168 4.74 6.96 -7.77
C ALA A 168 3.55 6.87 -8.75
N VAL A 169 2.74 7.92 -8.86
CA VAL A 169 1.58 7.92 -9.76
C VAL A 169 2.01 7.83 -11.22
N SER A 170 3.08 8.53 -11.61
CA SER A 170 3.61 8.50 -12.98
C SER A 170 4.17 7.13 -13.36
N SER A 171 4.90 6.48 -12.45
CA SER A 171 5.42 5.13 -12.67
C SER A 171 4.30 4.08 -12.74
N ALA A 172 3.24 4.20 -11.93
CA ALA A 172 2.05 3.36 -12.04
C ALA A 172 1.35 3.50 -13.41
N ALA A 173 1.39 4.69 -14.02
CA ALA A 173 0.86 4.90 -15.37
C ALA A 173 1.72 4.23 -16.45
N LEU A 174 3.06 4.18 -16.27
CA LEU A 174 3.98 3.52 -17.19
C LEU A 174 3.83 1.99 -17.17
N VAL A 175 3.65 1.41 -15.98
CA VAL A 175 3.40 -0.04 -15.82
C VAL A 175 2.16 -0.48 -16.61
N GLY A 176 1.11 0.33 -16.60
CA GLY A 176 -0.13 0.03 -17.35
C GLY A 176 0.02 0.06 -18.88
N ARG A 177 1.02 0.75 -19.43
CA ARG A 177 1.26 0.81 -20.89
C ARG A 177 2.05 -0.38 -21.42
N ARG A 178 2.87 -1.02 -20.61
CA ARG A 178 3.66 -2.21 -21.01
C ARG A 178 2.85 -3.52 -20.98
N ALA A 179 1.69 -3.52 -20.32
CA ALA A 179 0.83 -4.70 -20.17
C ALA A 179 -0.33 -4.76 -21.19
N ARG A 180 -0.43 -3.77 -22.09
CA ARG A 180 -1.33 -3.76 -23.25
C ARG A 180 -0.52 -4.00 -24.51
#